data_AF-A0AAE0K5T6-F1
#
_entry.id   AF-A0AAE0K5T6-F1
#
_cell.length_a   1.000
_cell.length_b   1.000
_cell.length_c   1.000
_cell.angle_alpha   90.00
_cell.angle_beta   90.00
_cell.angle_gamma   90.00
#
_symmetry.space_group_name_H-M   'P 1'
#
loop_
_entity.id
_entity.type
_entity.pdbx_description
1 polymer ?
#
loop_
_entity_poly.entity_id
_entity_poly.type
_entity_poly.pdbx_seq_one_letter_code
_entity_poly.pdbx_strand_id
1 'polypeptide(L)'
;MSTFLGEIIQVIGADGGASAALNSTTLRGIDGVGQQVEGGGTIDPETQEGIQESQEAIEDVVSKLEKGAPDAAFVAETLEKKMVHEGKAVWSGGPKAFGKFLGNELAKGVLFTLGLQVTQTGFQSSFTPSGSVADAGQLKMIQAINQAGKTLQSALDTWSKWQAAHYDERGGYGSLQAMGADIQFFEILQNRVATLVDQRDKLAPLLSKAQQTKALDDVKALLAADIQHARAVVDVSNLIPNDMSVMAAAGLPTMTAEVQAALTTLVSAST
;
A
#
# COMPACT_ATOMS: atom_id res chain seq x y z
N MET A 1 -0.02 21.22 -4.65
CA MET A 1 -0.44 19.86 -5.08
C MET A 1 -0.31 19.03 -3.82
N SER A 2 -1.36 18.36 -3.35
CA SER A 2 -1.25 17.58 -2.11
C SER A 2 -0.54 16.25 -2.39
N THR A 3 0.18 15.79 -1.39
CA THR A 3 1.05 14.61 -1.39
C THR A 3 0.35 13.45 -0.69
N PHE A 4 0.74 12.21 -0.96
CA PHE A 4 0.14 11.03 -0.31
C PHE A 4 0.22 11.13 1.23
N LEU A 5 1.42 11.34 1.77
CA LEU A 5 1.75 11.53 3.18
C LEU A 5 1.02 12.74 3.75
N GLY A 6 0.90 13.83 3.00
CA GLY A 6 0.14 15.01 3.42
C GLY A 6 -1.34 14.69 3.64
N GLU A 7 -1.97 14.06 2.65
CA GLU A 7 -3.39 13.68 2.71
C GLU A 7 -3.66 12.63 3.79
N ILE A 8 -2.85 11.56 3.84
CA ILE A 8 -3.07 10.46 4.79
C ILE A 8 -2.81 10.88 6.22
N ILE A 9 -1.81 11.71 6.49
CA ILE A 9 -1.57 12.18 7.86
C ILE A 9 -2.63 13.19 8.28
N GLN A 10 -3.17 14.00 7.36
CA GLN A 10 -4.34 14.82 7.65
C GLN A 10 -5.54 13.96 8.04
N VAL A 11 -5.81 12.85 7.32
CA VAL A 11 -6.86 11.89 7.69
C VAL A 11 -6.63 11.32 9.08
N ILE A 12 -5.42 10.85 9.38
CA ILE A 12 -5.08 10.23 10.66
C ILE A 12 -5.20 11.25 11.82
N GLY A 13 -4.82 12.51 11.58
CA GLY A 13 -4.86 13.58 12.57
C GLY A 13 -6.25 14.18 12.82
N ALA A 14 -7.20 14.04 11.89
CA ALA A 14 -8.49 14.74 11.92
C ALA A 14 -9.37 14.42 13.14
N ASP A 15 -9.27 13.20 13.70
CA ASP A 15 -10.10 12.75 14.82
C ASP A 15 -9.31 12.62 16.15
N GLY A 16 -8.13 13.25 16.25
CA GLY A 16 -7.28 13.19 17.46
C GLY A 16 -6.69 11.82 17.78
N GLY A 17 -6.83 10.84 16.87
CA GLY A 17 -6.44 9.44 17.04
C GLY A 17 -5.01 9.07 16.60
N ALA A 18 -4.22 10.03 16.11
CA ALA A 18 -2.88 9.78 15.57
C ALA A 18 -1.94 9.07 16.56
N SER A 19 -1.96 9.48 17.84
CA SER A 19 -0.93 9.08 18.81
C SER A 19 -1.00 7.62 19.28
N ALA A 20 -2.08 6.88 19.00
CA ALA A 20 -2.21 5.47 19.42
C ALA A 20 -1.97 4.48 18.26
N ALA A 21 -2.13 4.92 17.01
CA ALA A 21 -2.03 4.08 15.81
C ALA A 21 -0.62 4.06 15.20
N LEU A 22 0.17 5.12 15.43
CA LEU A 22 1.49 5.33 14.84
C LEU A 22 2.61 5.06 15.86
N ASN A 23 2.61 3.89 16.50
CA ASN A 23 3.83 3.46 17.17
C ASN A 23 4.87 3.04 16.11
N SER A 24 6.15 3.27 16.39
CA SER A 24 7.28 2.95 15.50
C SER A 24 7.32 1.49 15.06
N THR A 25 6.74 0.59 15.88
CA THR A 25 6.60 -0.83 15.58
C THR A 25 5.61 -1.11 14.44
N THR A 26 4.57 -0.29 14.28
CA THR A 26 3.53 -0.50 13.24
C THR A 26 4.04 -0.11 11.84
N LEU A 27 4.90 0.90 11.72
CA LEU A 27 5.49 1.33 10.44
C LEU A 27 6.58 0.38 9.92
N ARG A 28 7.18 -0.41 10.81
CA ARG A 28 8.19 -1.41 10.48
C ARG A 28 7.51 -2.68 10.00
N GLY A 29 6.94 -2.63 8.80
CA GLY A 29 6.21 -3.76 8.18
C GLY A 29 7.06 -5.02 7.91
N ILE A 30 8.36 -5.03 8.25
CA ILE A 30 9.28 -6.16 8.19
C ILE A 30 10.15 -6.14 9.45
N ASP A 31 10.04 -7.15 10.30
CA ASP A 31 10.89 -7.32 11.48
C ASP A 31 12.25 -7.96 11.12
N GLY A 32 13.14 -7.19 10.50
CA GLY A 32 14.59 -7.43 10.59
C GLY A 32 15.24 -8.45 9.63
N VAL A 33 16.59 -8.41 9.65
CA VAL A 33 17.52 -9.25 8.86
C VAL A 33 17.29 -10.73 9.18
N GLY A 34 17.16 -11.58 8.15
CA GLY A 34 17.15 -13.04 8.32
C GLY A 34 15.80 -13.69 8.63
N GLN A 35 14.69 -12.95 8.62
CA GLN A 35 13.36 -13.56 8.73
C GLN A 35 12.98 -14.28 7.44
N GLN A 36 12.47 -15.51 7.58
CA GLN A 36 11.78 -16.20 6.50
C GLN A 36 10.49 -15.44 6.20
N VAL A 37 10.37 -14.93 4.98
CA VAL A 37 9.11 -14.40 4.49
C VAL A 37 8.21 -15.56 4.03
N GLU A 38 6.91 -15.31 3.95
CA GLU A 38 5.98 -16.25 3.35
C GLU A 38 6.42 -16.59 1.92
N GLY A 39 6.59 -17.88 1.64
CA GLY A 39 7.18 -18.37 0.39
C GLY A 39 8.66 -18.78 0.47
N GLY A 40 9.37 -18.47 1.56
CA GLY A 40 10.79 -18.80 1.74
C GLY A 40 11.74 -17.66 1.34
N GLY A 41 13.03 -17.95 1.24
CA GLY A 41 14.07 -16.96 0.93
C GLY A 41 14.61 -16.21 2.16
N THR A 42 15.66 -15.42 1.94
CA THR A 42 16.27 -14.54 2.96
C THR A 42 16.47 -13.16 2.36
N ILE A 43 15.97 -12.12 3.02
CA ILE A 43 16.23 -10.74 2.59
C ILE A 43 17.73 -10.46 2.75
N ASP A 44 18.38 -10.06 1.66
CA ASP A 44 19.80 -9.73 1.70
C ASP A 44 20.07 -8.48 2.57
N PRO A 45 21.27 -8.37 3.17
CA PRO A 45 21.56 -7.28 4.10
C PRO A 45 21.45 -5.88 3.49
N GLU A 46 21.78 -5.70 2.21
CA GLU A 46 21.71 -4.39 1.54
C GLU A 46 20.27 -3.97 1.26
N THR A 47 19.43 -4.90 0.79
CA THR A 47 17.97 -4.68 0.67
C THR A 47 17.37 -4.36 2.04
N GLN A 48 17.73 -5.10 3.08
CA GLN A 48 17.24 -4.86 4.43
C GLN A 48 17.66 -3.48 4.97
N GLU A 49 18.91 -3.07 4.74
CA GLU A 49 19.40 -1.73 5.09
C GLU A 49 18.60 -0.65 4.37
N GLY A 50 18.37 -0.81 3.06
CA GLY A 50 17.56 0.12 2.27
C GLY A 50 16.12 0.25 2.80
N ILE A 51 15.49 -0.88 3.17
CA ILE A 51 14.15 -0.91 3.78
C ILE A 51 14.15 -0.10 5.07
N GLN A 52 15.12 -0.33 5.96
CA GLN A 52 15.23 0.35 7.25
C GLN A 52 15.43 1.86 7.09
N GLU A 53 16.39 2.28 6.26
CA GLU A 53 16.65 3.71 6.00
C GLU A 53 15.39 4.46 5.54
N SER A 54 14.56 3.80 4.73
CA SER A 54 13.34 4.39 4.18
C SER A 54 12.20 4.45 5.20
N GLN A 55 12.04 3.39 5.99
CA GLN A 55 11.05 3.36 7.08
C GLN A 55 11.38 4.39 8.16
N GLU A 56 12.66 4.55 8.52
CA GLU A 56 13.11 5.58 9.47
C GLU A 56 12.85 7.00 8.94
N ALA A 57 13.08 7.24 7.64
CA ALA A 57 12.78 8.53 7.02
C ALA A 57 11.28 8.86 7.04
N ILE A 58 10.42 7.87 6.78
CA ILE A 58 8.97 8.05 6.90
C ILE A 58 8.57 8.28 8.36
N GLU A 59 9.12 7.50 9.30
CA GLU A 59 8.84 7.62 10.73
C GLU A 59 9.14 9.05 11.25
N ASP A 60 10.28 9.63 10.85
CA ASP A 60 10.63 11.02 11.18
C ASP A 60 9.61 12.03 10.64
N VAL A 61 9.20 11.89 9.37
CA VAL A 61 8.21 12.77 8.75
C VAL A 61 6.84 12.65 9.40
N VAL A 62 6.39 11.43 9.66
CA VAL A 62 5.16 11.15 10.38
C VAL A 62 5.19 11.82 11.75
N SER A 63 6.26 11.64 12.53
CA SER A 63 6.39 12.25 13.85
C SER A 63 6.35 13.78 13.80
N LYS A 64 6.94 14.40 12.77
CA LYS A 64 6.90 15.85 12.56
C LYS A 64 5.49 16.34 12.22
N LEU A 65 4.77 15.63 11.36
CA LEU A 65 3.40 15.97 10.98
C LEU A 65 2.45 15.83 12.18
N GLU A 66 2.58 14.78 12.98
CA GLU A 66 1.80 14.59 14.20
C GLU A 66 2.00 15.71 15.22
N LYS A 67 3.25 16.16 15.40
CA LYS A 67 3.59 17.25 16.32
C LYS A 67 3.19 18.63 15.79
N GLY A 68 2.63 18.71 14.59
CA GLY A 68 2.29 19.98 13.94
C GLY A 68 3.51 20.88 13.71
N ALA A 69 4.68 20.28 13.42
CA ALA A 69 5.87 21.07 13.15
C ALA A 69 5.64 21.99 11.94
N PRO A 70 6.07 23.26 12.00
CA PRO A 70 5.69 24.28 11.01
C PRO A 70 6.18 23.98 9.58
N ASP A 71 7.18 23.12 9.42
CA ASP A 71 7.74 22.69 8.14
C ASP A 71 7.32 21.26 7.74
N ALA A 72 6.54 20.54 8.56
CA ALA A 72 6.27 19.12 8.37
C ALA A 72 5.66 18.78 7.00
N ALA A 73 4.72 19.60 6.51
CA ALA A 73 4.12 19.41 5.20
C ALA A 73 5.14 19.56 4.05
N PHE A 74 6.06 20.53 4.18
CA PHE A 74 7.14 20.73 3.21
C PHE A 74 8.17 19.60 3.25
N VAL A 75 8.50 19.10 4.44
CA VAL A 75 9.39 17.93 4.61
C VAL A 75 8.75 16.68 3.99
N ALA A 76 7.44 16.47 4.20
CA ALA A 76 6.71 15.35 3.60
C ALA A 76 6.71 15.41 2.06
N GLU A 77 6.42 16.58 1.49
CA GLU A 77 6.49 16.78 0.03
C GLU A 77 7.90 16.56 -0.52
N THR A 78 8.92 17.04 0.20
CA THR A 78 10.32 16.85 -0.18
C THR A 78 10.71 15.38 -0.15
N LEU A 79 10.30 14.66 0.89
CA LEU A 79 10.54 13.23 1.03
C LEU A 79 9.85 12.46 -0.10
N GLU A 80 8.59 12.74 -0.43
CA GLU A 80 7.92 12.06 -1.54
C GLU A 80 8.57 12.32 -2.90
N LYS A 81 8.98 13.57 -3.18
CA LYS A 81 9.72 13.87 -4.42
C LYS A 81 11.02 13.07 -4.49
N LYS A 82 11.71 12.93 -3.35
CA LYS A 82 12.89 12.09 -3.23
C LYS A 82 12.55 10.61 -3.48
N MET A 83 11.48 10.08 -2.88
CA MET A 83 11.02 8.71 -3.11
C MET A 83 10.70 8.43 -4.58
N VAL A 84 10.00 9.35 -5.27
CA VAL A 84 9.71 9.21 -6.70
C VAL A 84 11.00 9.21 -7.52
N HIS A 85 11.99 10.02 -7.14
CA HIS A 85 13.29 10.04 -7.81
C HIS A 85 14.07 8.73 -7.57
N GLU A 86 14.15 8.28 -6.32
CA GLU A 86 14.83 7.04 -5.92
C GLU A 86 14.16 5.79 -6.50
N GLY A 87 12.82 5.78 -6.61
CA GLY A 87 12.05 4.71 -7.23
C GLY A 87 12.38 4.53 -8.71
N LYS A 88 12.85 5.56 -9.42
CA LYS A 88 13.35 5.40 -10.81
C LYS A 88 14.69 4.66 -10.85
N ALA A 89 15.49 4.76 -9.79
CA ALA A 89 16.76 4.07 -9.68
C ALA A 89 16.61 2.60 -9.25
N VAL A 90 15.40 2.13 -8.94
CA VAL A 90 15.14 0.76 -8.47
C VAL A 90 15.64 -0.33 -9.45
N TRP A 91 15.67 0.00 -10.74
CA TRP A 91 16.06 -0.92 -11.82
C TRP A 91 17.57 -0.99 -12.05
N SER A 92 18.32 0.04 -11.63
CA SER A 92 19.75 0.17 -11.92
C SER A 92 20.61 0.38 -10.66
N GLY A 93 20.00 0.56 -9.50
CA GLY A 93 20.64 0.97 -8.25
C GLY A 93 21.01 -0.18 -7.30
N GLY A 94 20.79 -1.43 -7.72
CA GLY A 94 21.12 -2.62 -6.93
C GLY A 94 20.17 -2.91 -5.75
N PRO A 95 20.53 -3.90 -4.90
CA PRO A 95 19.69 -4.38 -3.80
C PRO A 95 19.30 -3.26 -2.82
N LYS A 96 20.24 -2.39 -2.44
CA LYS A 96 19.95 -1.28 -1.52
C LYS A 96 18.91 -0.29 -2.07
N ALA A 97 18.99 0.08 -3.36
CA ALA A 97 18.00 0.97 -3.98
C ALA A 97 16.63 0.28 -4.08
N PHE A 98 16.61 -1.01 -4.36
CA PHE A 98 15.41 -1.84 -4.32
C PHE A 98 14.79 -1.88 -2.92
N GLY A 99 15.60 -2.13 -1.90
CA GLY A 99 15.20 -2.09 -0.50
C GLY A 99 14.58 -0.75 -0.11
N LYS A 100 15.17 0.37 -0.55
CA LYS A 100 14.59 1.70 -0.27
C LYS A 100 13.20 1.87 -0.86
N PHE A 101 13.04 1.49 -2.13
CA PHE A 101 11.74 1.51 -2.78
C PHE A 101 10.72 0.67 -1.99
N LEU A 102 11.05 -0.58 -1.65
CA LEU A 102 10.16 -1.43 -0.87
C LEU A 102 9.83 -0.85 0.51
N GLY A 103 10.83 -0.34 1.23
CA GLY A 103 10.64 0.26 2.55
C GLY A 103 9.67 1.44 2.52
N ASN A 104 9.76 2.29 1.50
CA ASN A 104 8.81 3.38 1.28
C ASN A 104 7.38 2.85 1.07
N GLU A 105 7.23 1.84 0.21
CA GLU A 105 5.90 1.36 -0.18
C GLU A 105 5.18 0.54 0.89
N LEU A 106 5.94 -0.20 1.70
CA LEU A 106 5.43 -0.89 2.88
C LEU A 106 4.94 0.12 3.93
N ALA A 107 5.76 1.13 4.26
CA ALA A 107 5.36 2.13 5.25
C ALA A 107 4.18 2.99 4.78
N LYS A 108 4.14 3.39 3.50
CA LYS A 108 2.94 4.03 2.94
C LYS A 108 1.71 3.12 3.01
N GLY A 109 1.85 1.82 2.76
CA GLY A 109 0.76 0.85 2.87
C GLY A 109 0.16 0.74 4.28
N VAL A 110 1.04 0.73 5.29
CA VAL A 110 0.64 0.82 6.69
C VAL A 110 -0.13 2.11 6.96
N LEU A 111 0.41 3.26 6.54
CA LEU A 111 -0.23 4.55 6.73
C LEU A 111 -1.61 4.62 6.07
N PHE A 112 -1.74 4.10 4.85
CA PHE A 112 -3.02 4.04 4.15
C PHE A 112 -4.05 3.20 4.93
N THR A 113 -3.65 2.03 5.40
CA THR A 113 -4.51 1.13 6.19
C THR A 113 -4.95 1.78 7.51
N LEU A 114 -4.06 2.53 8.17
CA LEU A 114 -4.41 3.33 9.35
C LEU A 114 -5.40 4.44 9.00
N GLY A 115 -5.19 5.15 7.89
CA GLY A 115 -6.12 6.16 7.39
C GLY A 115 -7.52 5.62 7.14
N LEU A 116 -7.64 4.40 6.59
CA LEU A 116 -8.92 3.70 6.42
C LEU A 116 -9.61 3.40 7.76
N GLN A 117 -8.85 2.95 8.76
CA GLN A 117 -9.37 2.65 10.10
C GLN A 117 -9.86 3.91 10.83
N VAL A 118 -9.08 5.00 10.78
CA VAL A 118 -9.47 6.29 11.35
C VAL A 118 -10.72 6.80 10.64
N THR A 119 -10.77 6.72 9.31
CA THR A 119 -11.94 7.14 8.53
C THR A 119 -13.19 6.37 8.95
N GLN A 120 -13.11 5.04 9.05
CA GLN A 120 -14.22 4.23 9.53
C GLN A 120 -14.67 4.66 10.93
N THR A 121 -13.74 4.88 11.85
CA THR A 121 -14.04 5.32 13.21
C THR A 121 -14.78 6.66 13.20
N GLY A 122 -14.31 7.64 12.42
CA GLY A 122 -14.96 8.95 12.29
C GLY A 122 -16.39 8.85 11.73
N PHE A 123 -16.65 7.97 10.76
CA PHE A 123 -18.01 7.69 10.28
C PHE A 123 -18.88 6.99 11.34
N GLN A 124 -18.32 6.04 12.10
CA GLN A 124 -19.03 5.37 13.19
C GLN A 124 -19.41 6.33 14.32
N SER A 125 -18.50 7.21 14.72
CA SER A 125 -18.76 8.23 15.75
C SER A 125 -19.80 9.26 15.34
N SER A 126 -19.92 9.53 14.03
CA SER A 126 -20.93 10.44 13.46
C SER A 126 -22.28 9.76 13.25
N PHE A 127 -22.33 8.42 13.30
CA PHE A 127 -23.55 7.66 13.09
C PHE A 127 -24.45 7.69 14.32
N THR A 128 -25.72 8.06 14.14
CA THR A 128 -26.75 7.92 15.17
C THR A 128 -27.74 6.82 14.75
N PRO A 129 -28.25 5.98 15.68
CA PRO A 129 -29.21 4.92 15.33
C PRO A 129 -30.55 5.44 14.76
N SER A 130 -30.85 6.72 14.97
CA SER A 130 -31.97 7.45 14.35
C SER A 130 -31.59 8.17 13.04
N GLY A 131 -30.37 7.95 12.55
CA GLY A 131 -29.81 8.58 11.36
C GLY A 131 -30.54 8.19 10.08
N SER A 132 -30.24 8.92 9.01
CA SER A 132 -30.86 8.67 7.71
C SER A 132 -30.37 7.36 7.09
N VAL A 133 -31.14 6.81 6.15
CA VAL A 133 -30.70 5.65 5.34
C VAL A 133 -29.40 5.96 4.58
N ALA A 134 -29.18 7.23 4.22
CA ALA A 134 -27.94 7.67 3.57
C ALA A 134 -26.73 7.50 4.51
N ASP A 135 -26.86 7.87 5.79
CA ASP A 135 -25.79 7.75 6.79
C ASP A 135 -25.42 6.27 7.02
N ALA A 136 -26.42 5.39 7.08
CA ALA A 136 -26.21 3.94 7.17
C ALA A 136 -25.52 3.36 5.92
N GLY A 137 -25.88 3.85 4.73
CA GLY A 137 -25.27 3.46 3.47
C GLY A 137 -23.80 3.86 3.38
N GLN A 138 -23.47 5.10 3.77
CA GLN A 138 -22.09 5.60 3.80
C GLN A 138 -21.20 4.77 4.74
N LEU A 139 -21.69 4.51 5.96
CA LEU A 139 -20.95 3.72 6.93
C LEU A 139 -20.67 2.30 6.40
N LYS A 140 -21.67 1.65 5.77
CA LYS A 140 -21.49 0.34 5.16
C LYS A 140 -20.43 0.35 4.05
N MET A 141 -20.42 1.38 3.20
CA MET A 141 -19.40 1.54 2.16
C MET A 141 -18.00 1.69 2.75
N ILE A 142 -17.82 2.55 3.76
CA ILE A 142 -16.52 2.76 4.41
C ILE A 142 -16.04 1.50 5.13
N GLN A 143 -16.94 0.74 5.78
CA GLN A 143 -16.60 -0.55 6.38
C GLN A 143 -16.10 -1.56 5.34
N ALA A 144 -16.77 -1.63 4.18
CA ALA A 144 -16.35 -2.49 3.09
C ALA A 144 -14.97 -2.07 2.53
N ILE A 145 -14.74 -0.77 2.33
CA ILE A 145 -13.45 -0.21 1.90
C ILE A 145 -12.34 -0.58 2.90
N ASN A 146 -12.55 -0.37 4.20
CA ASN A 146 -11.54 -0.69 5.20
C ASN A 146 -11.25 -2.20 5.28
N GLN A 147 -12.29 -3.04 5.24
CA GLN A 147 -12.12 -4.49 5.26
C GLN A 147 -11.35 -4.98 4.02
N ALA A 148 -11.76 -4.56 2.82
CA ALA A 148 -11.11 -4.95 1.58
C ALA A 148 -9.69 -4.37 1.50
N GLY A 149 -9.50 -3.10 1.84
CA GLY A 149 -8.22 -2.41 1.81
C GLY A 149 -7.13 -3.12 2.64
N LYS A 150 -7.47 -3.68 3.81
CA LYS A 150 -6.54 -4.52 4.59
C LYS A 150 -6.08 -5.76 3.82
N THR A 151 -7.00 -6.47 3.19
CA THR A 151 -6.69 -7.68 2.40
C THR A 151 -5.88 -7.32 1.16
N LEU A 152 -6.24 -6.26 0.45
CA LEU A 152 -5.50 -5.78 -0.73
C LEU A 152 -4.08 -5.38 -0.32
N GLN A 153 -3.92 -4.56 0.72
CA GLN A 153 -2.59 -4.17 1.20
C GLN A 153 -1.76 -5.38 1.64
N SER A 154 -2.37 -6.36 2.31
CA SER A 154 -1.68 -7.60 2.68
C SER A 154 -1.13 -8.34 1.46
N ALA A 155 -1.86 -8.39 0.34
CA ALA A 155 -1.37 -9.02 -0.89
C ALA A 155 -0.16 -8.26 -1.46
N LEU A 156 -0.22 -6.92 -1.52
CA LEU A 156 0.91 -6.10 -1.96
C LEU A 156 2.14 -6.28 -1.04
N ASP A 157 1.95 -6.31 0.27
CA ASP A 157 3.02 -6.51 1.25
C ASP A 157 3.65 -7.88 1.08
N THR A 158 2.84 -8.93 0.91
CA THR A 158 3.31 -10.30 0.70
C THR A 158 4.16 -10.38 -0.57
N TRP A 159 3.71 -9.83 -1.69
CA TRP A 159 4.48 -9.84 -2.93
C TRP A 159 5.77 -9.01 -2.81
N SER A 160 5.71 -7.84 -2.18
CA SER A 160 6.87 -6.97 -1.95
C SER A 160 7.93 -7.67 -1.09
N LYS A 161 7.51 -8.34 -0.01
CA LYS A 161 8.39 -9.12 0.88
C LYS A 161 8.99 -10.32 0.18
N TRP A 162 8.20 -11.03 -0.61
CA TRP A 162 8.70 -12.13 -1.42
C TRP A 162 9.78 -11.62 -2.40
N GLN A 163 9.55 -10.50 -3.08
CA GLN A 163 10.56 -9.92 -3.97
C GLN A 163 11.83 -9.50 -3.22
N ALA A 164 11.72 -8.97 -2.00
CA ALA A 164 12.87 -8.69 -1.14
C ALA A 164 13.71 -9.93 -0.85
N ALA A 165 13.06 -11.04 -0.50
CA ALA A 165 13.74 -12.28 -0.14
C ALA A 165 14.31 -13.07 -1.31
N HIS A 166 13.87 -12.76 -2.52
CA HIS A 166 14.25 -13.43 -3.76
C HIS A 166 14.97 -12.50 -4.75
N TYR A 167 15.42 -11.32 -4.30
CA TYR A 167 16.05 -10.33 -5.16
C TYR A 167 17.31 -10.88 -5.85
N ASP A 168 18.17 -11.61 -5.14
CA ASP A 168 19.39 -12.19 -5.72
C ASP A 168 19.12 -13.32 -6.71
N GLU A 169 17.97 -13.98 -6.58
CA GLU A 169 17.53 -15.06 -7.47
C GLU A 169 16.79 -14.55 -8.71
N ARG A 170 16.55 -13.24 -8.83
CA ARG A 170 15.68 -12.62 -9.85
C ARG A 170 15.95 -13.08 -11.29
N GLY A 171 17.21 -13.29 -11.66
CA GLY A 171 17.59 -13.74 -13.00
C GLY A 171 17.26 -15.21 -13.30
N GLY A 172 17.01 -16.02 -12.27
CA GLY A 172 16.72 -17.45 -12.36
C GLY A 172 15.26 -17.77 -12.69
N TYR A 173 14.34 -16.79 -12.60
CA TYR A 173 12.91 -17.01 -12.82
C TYR A 173 12.49 -16.99 -14.29
N GLY A 174 13.42 -16.69 -15.20
CA GLY A 174 13.19 -16.64 -16.64
C GLY A 174 12.81 -15.25 -17.14
N SER A 175 12.64 -15.15 -18.46
CA SER A 175 12.37 -13.90 -19.17
C SER A 175 11.39 -14.08 -20.34
N LEU A 176 10.81 -12.97 -20.77
CA LEU A 176 10.08 -12.84 -22.03
C LEU A 176 10.87 -11.94 -22.98
N GLN A 177 10.93 -12.36 -24.24
CA GLN A 177 11.42 -11.52 -25.34
C GLN A 177 10.33 -10.53 -25.76
N ALA A 178 10.59 -9.23 -25.63
CA ALA A 178 9.71 -8.18 -26.10
C ALA A 178 10.51 -7.05 -26.76
N MET A 179 10.16 -6.71 -28.00
CA MET A 179 10.81 -5.61 -28.76
C MET A 179 12.34 -5.70 -28.82
N GLY A 180 12.90 -6.93 -28.84
CA GLY A 180 14.34 -7.17 -28.86
C GLY A 180 15.05 -7.01 -27.51
N ALA A 181 14.30 -6.86 -26.42
CA ALA A 181 14.81 -6.88 -25.06
C ALA A 181 14.31 -8.14 -24.33
N ASP A 182 15.17 -8.71 -23.48
CA ASP A 182 14.78 -9.73 -22.50
C ASP A 182 14.27 -9.02 -21.25
N ILE A 183 12.98 -9.23 -20.93
CA ILE A 183 12.34 -8.68 -19.74
C ILE A 183 12.16 -9.82 -18.73
N GLN A 184 12.73 -9.71 -17.54
CA GLN A 184 12.65 -10.78 -16.54
C GLN A 184 11.25 -10.83 -15.92
N PHE A 185 10.75 -12.03 -15.61
CA PHE A 185 9.46 -12.16 -14.93
C PHE A 185 9.44 -11.45 -13.56
N PHE A 186 10.58 -11.43 -12.86
CA PHE A 186 10.74 -10.67 -11.63
C PHE A 186 10.50 -9.17 -11.84
N GLU A 187 11.05 -8.60 -12.92
CA GLU A 187 10.86 -7.19 -13.27
C GLU A 187 9.40 -6.89 -13.65
N ILE A 188 8.74 -7.83 -14.31
CA ILE A 188 7.30 -7.73 -14.62
C ILE A 188 6.51 -7.66 -13.31
N LEU A 189 6.74 -8.57 -12.36
CA LEU A 189 6.05 -8.53 -11.06
C LEU A 189 6.33 -7.21 -10.34
N GLN A 190 7.59 -6.76 -10.30
CA GLN A 190 7.99 -5.51 -9.65
C GLN A 190 7.27 -4.31 -10.26
N ASN A 191 7.17 -4.24 -11.59
CA ASN A 191 6.46 -3.18 -12.28
C ASN A 191 4.96 -3.21 -11.99
N ARG A 192 4.36 -4.40 -11.93
CA ARG A 192 2.94 -4.58 -11.59
C ARG A 192 2.65 -4.13 -10.16
N VAL A 193 3.46 -4.55 -9.19
CA VAL A 193 3.33 -4.12 -7.78
C VAL A 193 3.50 -2.60 -7.67
N ALA A 194 4.52 -2.01 -8.31
CA ALA A 194 4.70 -0.57 -8.34
C ALA A 194 3.50 0.18 -8.96
N THR A 195 2.88 -0.37 -10.00
CA THR A 195 1.67 0.20 -10.59
C THR A 195 0.47 0.14 -9.64
N LEU A 196 0.31 -0.97 -8.89
CA LEU A 196 -0.75 -1.09 -7.89
C LEU A 196 -0.55 -0.10 -6.75
N VAL A 197 0.68 0.08 -6.31
CA VAL A 197 1.08 1.10 -5.35
C VAL A 197 0.70 2.51 -5.85
N ASP A 198 1.04 2.87 -7.09
CA ASP A 198 0.67 4.16 -7.66
C ASP A 198 -0.85 4.38 -7.73
N GLN A 199 -1.63 3.30 -7.88
CA GLN A 199 -3.08 3.35 -7.81
C GLN A 199 -3.58 3.57 -6.39
N ARG A 200 -3.02 2.86 -5.40
CA ARG A 200 -3.30 3.08 -3.97
C ARG A 200 -3.00 4.53 -3.57
N ASP A 201 -1.88 5.08 -4.00
CA ASP A 201 -1.49 6.45 -3.65
C ASP A 201 -2.51 7.49 -4.17
N LYS A 202 -3.20 7.20 -5.28
CA LYS A 202 -4.30 8.02 -5.82
C LYS A 202 -5.60 7.91 -5.02
N LEU A 203 -5.75 6.91 -4.15
CA LEU A 203 -6.90 6.79 -3.24
C LEU A 203 -6.79 7.75 -2.04
N ALA A 204 -5.58 8.14 -1.63
CA ALA A 204 -5.36 9.03 -0.50
C ALA A 204 -6.16 10.36 -0.56
N PRO A 205 -6.15 11.14 -1.67
CA PRO A 205 -6.97 12.35 -1.74
C PRO A 205 -8.48 12.07 -1.72
N LEU A 206 -8.94 10.93 -2.25
CA LEU A 206 -10.35 10.54 -2.19
C LEU A 206 -10.76 10.16 -0.77
N LEU A 207 -9.89 9.46 -0.04
CA LEU A 207 -10.07 9.10 1.36
C LEU A 207 -10.13 10.36 2.24
N SER A 208 -9.18 11.28 2.05
CA SER A 208 -9.15 12.57 2.71
C SER A 208 -10.43 13.36 2.47
N LYS A 209 -10.87 13.46 1.21
CA LYS A 209 -12.11 14.14 0.87
C LYS A 209 -13.34 13.48 1.51
N ALA A 210 -13.48 12.16 1.41
CA ALA A 210 -14.59 11.43 2.03
C ALA A 210 -14.62 11.61 3.56
N GLN A 211 -13.46 11.61 4.22
CA GLN A 211 -13.33 11.86 5.65
C GLN A 211 -13.74 13.29 6.01
N GLN A 212 -13.33 14.29 5.23
CA GLN A 212 -13.61 15.70 5.50
C GLN A 212 -15.07 16.07 5.25
N THR A 213 -15.65 15.64 4.13
CA THR A 213 -16.99 16.08 3.72
C THR A 213 -18.08 15.20 4.29
N LYS A 214 -17.77 13.93 4.58
CA LYS A 214 -18.75 12.89 4.91
C LYS A 214 -19.89 12.79 3.88
N ALA A 215 -19.69 13.28 2.65
CA ALA A 215 -20.73 13.34 1.63
C ALA A 215 -20.85 11.98 0.91
N LEU A 216 -22.09 11.57 0.61
CA LEU A 216 -22.35 10.26 -0.02
C LEU A 216 -21.64 10.12 -1.37
N ASP A 217 -21.61 11.19 -2.17
CA ASP A 217 -20.97 11.17 -3.49
C ASP A 217 -19.44 11.04 -3.37
N ASP A 218 -18.83 11.60 -2.32
CA ASP A 218 -17.38 11.44 -2.07
C ASP A 218 -17.06 10.02 -1.58
N VAL A 219 -17.90 9.43 -0.74
CA VAL A 219 -17.76 8.01 -0.33
C VAL A 219 -17.94 7.08 -1.54
N LYS A 220 -18.89 7.36 -2.43
CA LYS A 220 -19.08 6.61 -3.67
C LYS A 220 -17.89 6.75 -4.63
N ALA A 221 -17.30 7.95 -4.73
CA ALA A 221 -16.12 8.17 -5.56
C ALA A 221 -14.93 7.36 -5.04
N LEU A 222 -14.70 7.34 -3.72
CA LEU A 222 -13.69 6.50 -3.09
C LEU A 222 -13.96 5.01 -3.35
N LEU A 223 -15.18 4.53 -3.11
CA LEU A 223 -15.56 3.13 -3.34
C LEU A 223 -15.33 2.71 -4.81
N ALA A 224 -15.74 3.55 -5.76
CA ALA A 224 -15.57 3.27 -7.17
C ALA A 224 -14.09 3.16 -7.56
N ALA A 225 -13.24 4.04 -7.03
CA ALA A 225 -11.81 3.98 -7.26
C ALA A 225 -11.16 2.74 -6.61
N ASP A 226 -11.59 2.38 -5.39
CA ASP A 226 -11.09 1.19 -4.69
C ASP A 226 -11.51 -0.11 -5.38
N ILE A 227 -12.69 -0.16 -6.00
CA ILE A 227 -13.10 -1.27 -6.88
C ILE A 227 -12.15 -1.40 -8.09
N GLN A 228 -11.72 -0.29 -8.70
CA GLN A 228 -10.77 -0.37 -9.82
C GLN A 228 -9.40 -0.85 -9.35
N HIS A 229 -8.95 -0.37 -8.19
CA HIS A 229 -7.71 -0.85 -7.59
C HIS A 229 -7.78 -2.36 -7.28
N ALA A 230 -8.86 -2.82 -6.63
CA ALA A 230 -9.09 -4.23 -6.32
C ALA A 230 -9.11 -5.12 -7.57
N ARG A 231 -9.70 -4.66 -8.68
CA ARG A 231 -9.65 -5.37 -9.97
C ARG A 231 -8.22 -5.52 -10.48
N ALA A 232 -7.43 -4.45 -10.42
CA ALA A 232 -6.04 -4.53 -10.84
C ALA A 232 -5.22 -5.48 -9.95
N VAL A 233 -5.49 -5.53 -8.64
CA VAL A 233 -4.86 -6.50 -7.73
C VAL A 233 -5.26 -7.94 -8.09
N VAL A 234 -6.54 -8.19 -8.40
CA VAL A 234 -7.03 -9.49 -8.89
C VAL A 234 -6.32 -9.88 -10.20
N ASP A 235 -6.13 -8.94 -11.12
CA ASP A 235 -5.43 -9.21 -12.39
C ASP A 235 -3.99 -9.69 -12.14
N VAL A 236 -3.26 -9.03 -11.24
CA VAL A 236 -1.90 -9.45 -10.86
C VAL A 236 -1.91 -10.82 -10.18
N SER A 237 -2.83 -11.05 -9.25
CA SER A 237 -3.00 -12.34 -8.58
C SER A 237 -3.26 -13.48 -9.57
N ASN A 238 -4.05 -13.23 -10.62
CA ASN A 238 -4.34 -14.22 -11.66
C ASN A 238 -3.15 -14.42 -12.62
N LEU A 239 -2.28 -13.44 -12.81
CA LEU A 239 -1.07 -13.58 -13.62
C LEU A 239 -0.05 -14.53 -12.97
N ILE A 240 0.07 -14.52 -11.64
CA ILE A 240 1.09 -15.30 -10.91
C ILE A 240 1.07 -16.80 -11.27
N PRO A 241 -0.05 -17.53 -11.10
CA PRO A 241 -0.07 -18.96 -11.38
C PRO A 241 0.01 -19.30 -12.88
N ASN A 242 -0.39 -18.38 -13.76
CA ASN A 242 -0.50 -18.63 -15.20
C ASN A 242 0.80 -18.30 -15.95
N ASP A 243 1.41 -17.15 -15.65
CA ASP A 243 2.52 -16.57 -16.41
C ASP A 243 3.82 -16.47 -15.61
N MET A 244 3.77 -16.65 -14.28
CA MET A 244 4.94 -16.59 -13.39
C MET A 244 5.13 -17.90 -12.60
N SER A 245 4.85 -19.04 -13.25
CA SER A 245 4.81 -20.37 -12.61
C SER A 245 6.10 -20.78 -11.90
N VAL A 246 7.27 -20.34 -12.39
CA VAL A 246 8.56 -20.61 -11.71
C VAL A 246 8.66 -19.83 -10.39
N MET A 247 8.18 -18.59 -10.36
CA MET A 247 8.14 -17.80 -9.12
C MET A 247 7.11 -18.37 -8.15
N ALA A 248 5.95 -18.81 -8.65
CA ALA A 248 4.95 -19.51 -7.84
C ALA A 248 5.50 -20.83 -7.24
N ALA A 249 6.27 -21.59 -8.03
CA ALA A 249 6.96 -22.79 -7.56
C ALA A 249 8.06 -22.48 -6.52
N ALA A 250 8.65 -21.28 -6.60
CA ALA A 250 9.58 -20.72 -5.61
C ALA A 250 8.85 -20.04 -4.43
N GLY A 251 7.55 -20.29 -4.27
CA GLY A 251 6.78 -19.90 -3.08
C GLY A 251 6.07 -18.55 -3.17
N LEU A 252 6.06 -17.86 -4.32
CA LEU A 252 5.31 -16.61 -4.49
C LEU A 252 3.81 -16.86 -4.25
N PRO A 253 3.19 -16.25 -3.21
CA PRO A 253 1.79 -16.51 -2.92
C PRO A 253 0.86 -15.88 -3.96
N THR A 254 -0.14 -16.63 -4.43
CA THR A 254 -1.05 -16.14 -5.47
C THR A 254 -2.11 -15.17 -4.92
N MET A 255 -2.57 -15.37 -3.67
CA MET A 255 -3.59 -14.55 -2.99
C MET A 255 -4.97 -14.49 -3.68
N THR A 256 -5.25 -15.38 -4.63
CA THR A 256 -6.40 -15.26 -5.55
C THR A 256 -7.75 -15.29 -4.85
N ALA A 257 -7.94 -16.19 -3.88
CA ALA A 257 -9.21 -16.30 -3.18
C ALA A 257 -9.48 -15.05 -2.32
N GLU A 258 -8.44 -14.56 -1.64
CA GLU A 258 -8.46 -13.43 -0.74
C GLU A 258 -8.78 -12.14 -1.49
N VAL A 259 -8.07 -11.84 -2.59
CA VAL A 259 -8.29 -10.61 -3.35
C VAL A 259 -9.61 -10.62 -4.11
N GLN A 260 -10.08 -11.80 -4.54
CA GLN A 260 -11.41 -11.94 -5.14
C GLN A 260 -12.53 -11.72 -4.12
N ALA A 261 -12.36 -12.19 -2.88
CA ALA A 261 -13.29 -11.92 -1.79
C ALA A 261 -13.33 -10.43 -1.41
N ALA A 262 -12.17 -9.76 -1.40
CA ALA A 262 -12.06 -8.32 -1.19
C ALA A 262 -12.81 -7.53 -2.27
N LEU A 263 -12.59 -7.85 -3.56
CA LEU A 263 -13.33 -7.24 -4.67
C LEU A 263 -14.84 -7.48 -4.54
N THR A 264 -15.25 -8.70 -4.18
CA THR A 264 -16.68 -9.03 -4.00
C THR A 264 -17.31 -8.21 -2.88
N THR A 265 -16.57 -7.99 -1.78
CA THR A 265 -17.00 -7.15 -0.65
C THR A 265 -17.25 -5.71 -1.11
N LEU A 266 -16.33 -5.14 -1.89
CA LEU A 266 -16.47 -3.78 -2.42
C LEU A 266 -17.64 -3.64 -3.39
N VAL A 267 -17.76 -4.56 -4.35
CA VAL A 267 -18.84 -4.53 -5.34
C VAL A 267 -20.21 -4.66 -4.66
N SER A 268 -20.33 -5.51 -3.64
CA SER A 268 -21.58 -5.68 -2.87
C SER A 268 -21.95 -4.45 -2.04
N ALA A 269 -20.98 -3.58 -1.73
CA ALA A 269 -21.25 -2.31 -1.06
C ALA A 269 -21.69 -1.19 -2.02
N SER A 270 -21.53 -1.40 -3.33
CA SER A 270 -21.93 -0.43 -4.37
C SER A 270 -23.40 -0.57 -4.81
N THR A 271 -24.08 -1.62 -4.37
CA THR A 271 -25.49 -1.93 -4.63
C THR A 271 -26.37 -1.55 -3.45
#